data_AF-A0A923S6W7-F1
#
_entry.id   AF-A0A923S6W7-F1
#
_cell.length_a   1.000
_cell.length_b   1.000
_cell.length_c   1.000
_cell.angle_alpha   90.00
_cell.angle_beta   90.00
_cell.angle_gamma   90.00
#
_symmetry.space_group_name_H-M   'P 1'
#
loop_
_entity.id
_entity.type
_entity.pdbx_description
1 polymer ?
#
loop_
_entity_poly.entity_id
_entity_poly.type
_entity_poly.pdbx_seq_one_letter_code
_entity_poly.pdbx_strand_id
1 'polypeptide(L)'
;MAKNIKKRSASHIYFGVNKLTGELKHISEVPSGQKCNCICAACLQPFEARKGTRRRHHFAHVSNCECMYASEVAIYKAFAEALKQSGFLTLSPVMLRFPAWHDPELLQEARRLKIDSVAFECEPLSYPPLLRVTMQGTPLRILLDFDRYYDDDDRVELAEEAKAEDYSLLLISMPKIEQDTEFTPDRLQSALQDNDRTEWVFSRLEEQWKQKYYAVAVSPPEHGTGNLCPISFGKYKGKYSARWIDCAHCHFNVAQPPCCLCVAGAGIQKKEDFKRDLQDRLFDIDKIRRTNEEEIRLREERERSFERRSVYPRPTPYAARPVVPAGPTQEELDAEYIRICQSYDPTSDEWTVDRYNRRWIMCTVCGRIKQDTQMSYYGGKGGANRGVCADCSRNGRS
;
A
#
# COMPACT_ATOMS: atom_id res chain seq x y z
N MET A 1 -20.53 17.75 17.70
CA MET A 1 -20.08 17.28 19.04
C MET A 1 -18.87 16.41 18.78
N ALA A 2 -17.70 16.78 19.30
CA ALA A 2 -16.47 16.04 19.03
C ALA A 2 -16.63 14.57 19.47
N LYS A 3 -16.39 13.63 18.56
CA LYS A 3 -16.47 12.19 18.85
C LYS A 3 -15.49 11.83 19.96
N ASN A 4 -15.98 11.09 20.95
CA ASN A 4 -15.16 10.58 22.04
C ASN A 4 -14.53 9.23 21.62
N ILE A 5 -13.30 9.27 21.13
CA ILE A 5 -12.52 8.09 20.75
C ILE A 5 -12.03 7.42 22.03
N LYS A 6 -12.43 6.17 22.25
CA LYS A 6 -12.20 5.40 23.50
C LYS A 6 -11.12 4.33 23.35
N LYS A 7 -9.85 4.69 23.59
CA LYS A 7 -8.73 3.77 23.85
C LYS A 7 -8.31 3.87 25.32
N ARG A 8 -8.17 2.72 25.99
CA ARG A 8 -7.66 2.70 27.38
C ARG A 8 -6.14 2.68 27.36
N SER A 9 -5.53 3.72 27.89
CA SER A 9 -4.10 3.79 28.18
C SER A 9 -3.93 4.12 29.66
N ALA A 10 -3.20 3.26 30.38
CA ALA A 10 -2.79 3.54 31.76
C ALA A 10 -1.35 4.05 31.71
N SER A 11 -1.18 5.37 31.77
CA SER A 11 0.13 6.01 31.75
C SER A 11 0.33 6.88 32.98
N HIS A 12 1.59 7.09 33.36
CA HIS A 12 1.93 8.04 34.42
C HIS A 12 1.63 9.46 33.94
N ILE A 13 1.12 10.30 34.84
CA ILE A 13 0.77 11.69 34.55
C ILE A 13 1.94 12.59 34.97
N TYR A 14 2.49 13.36 34.02
CA TYR A 14 3.69 14.17 34.26
C TYR A 14 3.44 15.67 34.25
N PHE A 15 2.28 16.12 33.78
CA PHE A 15 1.90 17.52 33.75
C PHE A 15 0.64 17.76 34.58
N GLY A 16 0.63 18.87 35.31
CA GLY A 16 -0.52 19.34 36.08
C GLY A 16 -0.72 20.83 35.88
N VAL A 17 -1.96 21.30 36.02
CA VAL A 17 -2.28 22.73 35.93
C VAL A 17 -2.26 23.30 37.34
N ASN A 18 -1.46 24.34 37.60
CA ASN A 18 -1.48 25.01 38.90
C ASN A 18 -2.85 25.68 39.12
N LYS A 19 -3.50 25.39 40.25
CA LYS A 19 -4.86 25.85 40.54
C LYS A 19 -4.98 27.37 40.66
N LEU A 20 -3.93 28.06 41.07
CA LEU A 20 -3.95 29.51 41.30
C LEU A 20 -3.53 30.30 40.06
N THR A 21 -2.44 29.88 39.41
CA THR A 21 -1.89 30.62 38.27
C THR A 21 -2.47 30.17 36.94
N GLY A 22 -3.05 28.97 36.86
CA GLY A 22 -3.47 28.35 35.61
C GLY A 22 -2.32 27.84 34.74
N GLU A 23 -1.07 28.01 35.19
CA GLU A 23 0.12 27.58 34.46
C GLU A 23 0.25 26.06 34.45
N LEU A 24 0.67 25.51 33.32
CA LEU A 24 1.05 24.11 33.24
C LEU A 24 2.42 23.91 33.90
N LYS A 25 2.53 22.91 34.77
CA LYS A 25 3.76 22.55 35.47
C LYS A 25 4.12 21.10 35.20
N HIS A 26 5.39 20.85 34.94
CA HIS A 26 5.91 19.49 34.88
C HIS A 26 6.15 18.96 36.30
N ILE A 27 6.06 17.64 36.50
CA ILE A 27 6.22 17.02 37.82
C ILE A 27 7.57 17.38 38.45
N SER A 28 8.64 17.60 37.68
CA SER A 28 9.94 17.99 38.20
C SER A 28 9.93 19.37 38.89
N GLU A 29 9.02 20.26 38.51
CA GLU A 29 9.01 21.69 38.92
C GLU A 29 8.23 21.96 40.20
N VAL A 30 7.45 20.98 40.69
CA VAL A 30 6.55 21.16 41.83
C VAL A 30 7.06 20.49 43.10
N PRO A 31 6.70 20.95 44.30
CA PRO A 31 7.01 20.22 45.54
C PRO A 31 6.25 18.89 45.62
N SER A 32 6.75 17.95 46.42
CA SER A 32 6.10 16.66 46.68
C SER A 32 4.80 16.81 47.47
N GLY A 33 3.87 15.87 47.28
CA GLY A 33 2.56 15.81 47.94
C GLY A 33 1.53 16.78 47.35
N GLN A 34 0.47 17.03 48.11
CA GLN A 34 -0.60 17.98 47.73
C GLN A 34 -0.16 19.45 47.75
N LYS A 35 1.05 19.74 48.29
CA LYS A 35 1.66 21.07 48.24
C LYS A 35 1.97 21.54 46.82
N CYS A 36 1.94 20.64 45.82
CA CYS A 36 2.05 21.02 44.40
C CYS A 36 0.92 21.94 43.94
N ASN A 37 -0.25 21.89 44.60
CA ASN A 37 -1.44 22.67 44.27
C ASN A 37 -1.83 22.59 42.77
N CYS A 38 -1.65 21.41 42.18
CA CYS A 38 -1.97 21.14 40.78
C CYS A 38 -3.30 20.39 40.65
N ILE A 39 -3.97 20.57 39.52
CA ILE A 39 -5.18 19.85 39.11
C ILE A 39 -4.96 19.16 37.77
N CYS A 40 -5.76 18.13 37.51
CA CYS A 40 -5.76 17.39 36.26
C CYS A 40 -6.31 18.24 35.11
N ALA A 41 -5.63 18.24 33.95
CA ALA A 41 -6.10 18.94 32.76
C ALA A 41 -7.36 18.30 32.14
N ALA A 42 -7.63 17.02 32.42
CA ALA A 42 -8.75 16.27 31.85
C ALA A 42 -10.01 16.31 32.73
N CYS A 43 -9.91 15.97 34.03
CA CYS A 43 -11.07 15.90 34.93
C CYS A 43 -11.15 17.04 35.95
N LEU A 44 -10.18 17.96 35.95
CA LEU A 44 -10.09 19.10 36.87
C LEU A 44 -9.98 18.74 38.37
N GLN A 45 -9.80 17.45 38.70
CA GLN A 45 -9.64 17.00 40.08
C GLN A 45 -8.23 17.29 40.62
N PRO A 46 -8.06 17.48 41.94
CA PRO A 46 -6.77 17.76 42.55
C PRO A 46 -5.77 16.61 42.42
N PHE A 47 -4.49 16.99 42.27
CA PHE A 47 -3.37 16.07 42.27
C PHE A 47 -2.57 16.06 43.57
N GLU A 48 -1.95 14.91 43.81
CA GLU A 48 -0.80 14.72 44.70
C GLU A 48 0.44 14.43 43.84
N ALA A 49 1.51 15.20 44.03
CA ALA A 49 2.79 14.93 43.36
C ALA A 49 3.55 13.82 44.10
N ARG A 50 3.61 12.62 43.52
CA ARG A 50 4.31 11.47 44.10
C ARG A 50 5.76 11.47 43.65
N LYS A 51 6.65 11.85 44.57
CA LYS A 51 8.11 11.88 44.34
C LYS A 51 8.83 10.96 45.32
N GLY A 52 9.82 10.23 44.81
CA GLY A 52 10.64 9.33 45.63
C GLY A 52 11.83 8.79 44.84
N THR A 53 12.60 7.91 45.47
CA THR A 53 13.82 7.30 44.88
C THR A 53 13.56 5.95 44.22
N ARG A 54 12.42 5.31 44.50
CA ARG A 54 12.10 3.96 43.98
C ARG A 54 11.23 3.97 42.72
N ARG A 55 10.26 4.89 42.66
CA ARG A 55 9.32 5.02 41.53
C ARG A 55 9.54 6.37 40.85
N ARG A 56 9.26 6.41 39.55
CA ARG A 56 9.31 7.66 38.78
C ARG A 56 8.35 8.69 39.36
N HIS A 57 8.74 9.95 39.27
CA HIS A 57 7.93 11.05 39.76
C HIS A 57 6.72 11.21 38.85
N HIS A 58 5.52 11.24 39.42
CA HIS A 58 4.28 11.41 38.67
C HIS A 58 3.23 12.11 39.55
N PHE A 59 2.19 12.63 38.91
CA PHE A 59 0.96 13.06 39.57
C PHE A 59 0.00 11.88 39.74
N ALA A 60 -0.72 11.89 40.87
CA ALA A 60 -1.83 10.98 41.13
C ALA A 60 -3.06 11.77 41.60
N HIS A 61 -4.26 11.35 41.23
CA HIS A 61 -5.49 11.96 41.75
C HIS A 61 -5.62 11.70 43.25
N VAL A 62 -5.90 12.75 44.03
CA VAL A 62 -6.11 12.61 45.48
C VAL A 62 -7.29 11.70 45.79
N SER A 63 -8.34 11.75 44.96
CA SER A 63 -9.53 10.91 45.06
C SER A 63 -9.28 9.44 44.64
N ASN A 64 -8.10 9.10 44.13
CA ASN A 64 -7.80 7.82 43.48
C ASN A 64 -8.77 7.47 42.33
N CYS A 65 -9.36 8.47 41.66
CA CYS A 65 -10.20 8.20 40.50
C CYS A 65 -9.35 7.73 39.30
N GLU A 66 -9.91 6.82 38.51
CA GLU A 66 -9.37 6.43 37.21
C GLU A 66 -9.81 7.46 36.15
N CYS A 67 -9.02 8.53 36.01
CA CYS A 67 -9.24 9.50 34.94
C CYS A 67 -8.65 8.98 33.63
N MET A 68 -9.51 8.58 32.71
CA MET A 68 -9.11 8.28 31.34
C MET A 68 -8.45 9.50 30.69
N TYR A 69 -7.37 9.27 29.94
CA TYR A 69 -6.63 10.27 29.15
C TYR A 69 -5.92 11.39 29.91
N ALA A 70 -5.74 11.25 31.22
CA ALA A 70 -5.16 12.32 32.02
C ALA A 70 -3.77 12.75 31.51
N SER A 71 -2.95 11.81 31.01
CA SER A 71 -1.63 12.12 30.47
C SER A 71 -1.71 12.74 29.08
N GLU A 72 -2.50 12.14 28.18
CA GLU A 72 -2.68 12.57 26.79
C GLU A 72 -3.21 14.00 26.73
N VAL A 73 -4.28 14.30 27.47
CA VAL A 73 -4.88 15.64 27.53
C VAL A 73 -3.89 16.65 28.10
N ALA A 74 -3.09 16.26 29.09
CA ALA A 74 -2.06 17.13 29.65
C ALA A 74 -0.92 17.40 28.65
N ILE A 75 -0.56 16.43 27.81
CA ILE A 75 0.41 16.62 26.72
C ILE A 75 -0.16 17.52 25.62
N TYR A 76 -1.43 17.35 25.23
CA TYR A 76 -2.08 18.28 24.31
C TYR A 76 -2.02 19.71 24.84
N LYS A 77 -2.28 19.90 26.14
CA LYS A 77 -2.19 21.21 26.78
C LYS A 77 -0.74 21.73 26.79
N ALA A 78 0.24 20.88 27.10
CA ALA A 78 1.66 21.23 27.03
C ALA A 78 2.08 21.66 25.62
N PHE A 79 1.62 20.93 24.61
CA PHE A 79 1.86 21.23 23.20
C PHE A 79 1.21 22.56 22.79
N ALA A 80 0.00 22.84 23.27
CA ALA A 80 -0.66 24.13 23.07
C ALA A 80 0.17 25.30 23.66
N GLU A 81 0.74 25.14 24.85
CA GLU A 81 1.63 26.15 25.44
C GLU A 81 2.95 26.28 24.65
N ALA A 82 3.52 25.17 24.17
CA ALA A 82 4.71 25.20 23.31
C ALA A 82 4.44 25.93 21.98
N LEU A 83 3.26 25.75 21.37
CA LEU A 83 2.82 26.50 20.19
C LEU A 83 2.75 28.01 20.47
N LYS A 84 2.14 28.40 21.60
CA LYS A 84 2.07 29.81 22.00
C LYS A 84 3.45 30.44 22.21
N GLN A 85 4.36 29.70 22.84
CA GLN A 85 5.73 30.16 23.10
C GLN A 85 6.56 30.26 21.82
N SER A 86 6.45 29.27 20.92
CA SER A 86 7.13 29.27 19.62
C SER A 86 6.65 30.43 18.75
N GLY A 87 5.34 30.69 18.71
CA GLY A 87 4.71 31.71 17.87
C GLY A 87 4.74 31.39 16.36
N PHE A 88 5.35 30.27 15.97
CA PHE A 88 5.42 29.79 14.59
C PHE A 88 5.18 28.28 14.53
N LEU A 89 4.63 27.82 13.41
CA LEU A 89 4.48 26.41 13.06
C LEU A 89 4.95 26.20 11.62
N THR A 90 5.71 25.14 11.40
CA THR A 90 6.06 24.70 10.04
C THR A 90 5.04 23.68 9.58
N LEU A 91 4.44 23.93 8.42
CA LEU A 91 3.45 23.05 7.81
C LEU A 91 4.10 22.26 6.69
N SER A 92 3.78 20.96 6.65
CA SER A 92 4.13 20.07 5.54
C SER A 92 3.49 20.49 4.22
N PRO A 93 4.08 20.09 3.08
CA PRO A 93 3.54 20.43 1.78
C PRO A 93 2.12 19.86 1.62
N VAL A 94 1.26 20.62 0.96
CA VAL A 94 -0.09 20.15 0.60
C VAL A 94 -0.01 19.53 -0.78
N MET A 95 -0.40 18.26 -0.86
CA MET A 95 -0.42 17.49 -2.09
C MET A 95 -1.86 17.25 -2.53
N LEU A 96 -2.14 17.32 -3.82
CA LEU A 96 -3.37 16.87 -4.44
C LEU A 96 -3.27 15.40 -4.79
N ARG A 97 -4.20 14.61 -4.26
CA ARG A 97 -4.25 13.17 -4.48
C ARG A 97 -5.60 12.77 -5.06
N PHE A 98 -5.56 11.89 -6.06
CA PHE A 98 -6.72 11.13 -6.51
C PHE A 98 -6.39 9.64 -6.48
N PRO A 99 -7.38 8.76 -6.23
CA PRO A 99 -7.11 7.34 -6.07
C PRO A 99 -6.45 6.66 -7.27
N ALA A 100 -6.74 7.13 -8.49
CA ALA A 100 -6.19 6.54 -9.71
C ALA A 100 -4.83 7.13 -10.14
N TRP A 101 -4.34 8.16 -9.44
CA TRP A 101 -3.06 8.80 -9.77
C TRP A 101 -1.91 8.05 -9.13
N HIS A 102 -0.84 7.84 -9.88
CA HIS A 102 0.40 7.27 -9.33
C HIS A 102 1.13 8.29 -8.46
N ASP A 103 1.39 9.46 -9.06
CA ASP A 103 2.12 10.54 -8.40
C ASP A 103 1.15 11.65 -7.97
N PRO A 104 1.27 12.13 -6.73
CA PRO A 104 0.52 13.28 -6.27
C PRO A 104 1.05 14.57 -6.91
N GLU A 105 0.17 15.56 -7.05
CA GLU A 105 0.54 16.88 -7.54
C GLU A 105 0.77 17.84 -6.37
N LEU A 106 1.90 18.54 -6.33
CA LEU A 106 2.15 19.53 -5.28
C LEU A 106 1.22 20.73 -5.44
N LEU A 107 0.43 21.08 -4.42
CA LEU A 107 -0.39 22.30 -4.41
C LEU A 107 0.34 23.47 -3.74
N GLN A 108 1.00 23.20 -2.62
CA GLN A 108 1.67 24.20 -1.80
C GLN A 108 2.91 23.60 -1.14
N GLU A 109 4.04 24.29 -1.27
CA GLU A 109 5.30 23.95 -0.61
C GLU A 109 5.19 24.00 0.91
N ALA A 110 6.09 23.27 1.59
CA ALA A 110 6.27 23.40 3.02
C ALA A 110 6.58 24.85 3.38
N ARG A 111 5.94 25.35 4.44
CA ARG A 111 6.11 26.75 4.84
C ARG A 111 6.00 26.93 6.34
N ARG A 112 6.86 27.81 6.85
CA ARG A 112 6.81 28.27 8.23
C ARG A 112 5.92 29.50 8.32
N LEU A 113 4.87 29.40 9.11
CA LEU A 113 3.88 30.46 9.27
C LEU A 113 3.84 30.94 10.73
N LYS A 114 3.49 32.22 10.90
CA LYS A 114 3.23 32.79 12.22
C LYS A 114 1.87 32.30 12.73
N ILE A 115 1.82 31.98 14.01
CA ILE A 115 0.58 31.63 14.71
C ILE A 115 -0.09 32.93 15.18
N ASP A 116 -1.33 33.13 14.78
CA ASP A 116 -2.13 34.29 15.20
C ASP A 116 -2.78 34.02 16.57
N SER A 117 -3.30 32.81 16.77
CA SER A 117 -3.90 32.38 18.03
C SER A 117 -3.81 30.87 18.22
N VAL A 118 -3.82 30.44 19.49
CA VAL A 118 -3.89 29.03 19.89
C VAL A 118 -5.06 28.89 20.87
N ALA A 119 -5.99 27.99 20.57
CA ALA A 119 -7.12 27.63 21.42
C ALA A 119 -7.03 26.15 21.80
N PHE A 120 -7.20 25.85 23.08
CA PHE A 120 -7.25 24.49 23.61
C PHE A 120 -8.53 24.33 24.44
N GLU A 121 -9.38 23.40 24.03
CA GLU A 121 -10.65 23.09 24.70
C GLU A 121 -10.75 21.58 24.92
N CYS A 122 -11.15 21.17 26.12
CA CYS A 122 -11.38 19.77 26.44
C CYS A 122 -12.53 19.69 27.43
N GLU A 123 -13.63 19.06 27.03
CA GLU A 123 -14.69 18.70 27.96
C GLU A 123 -14.22 17.57 28.89
N PRO A 124 -14.74 17.49 30.13
CA PRO A 124 -14.36 16.43 31.05
C PRO A 124 -14.57 15.03 30.47
N LEU A 125 -13.53 14.21 30.50
CA LEU A 125 -13.52 12.82 29.99
C LEU A 125 -13.76 12.70 28.46
N SER A 126 -13.57 13.77 27.70
CA SER A 126 -13.65 13.76 26.23
C SER A 126 -12.27 13.66 25.58
N TYR A 127 -12.17 12.86 24.51
CA TYR A 127 -10.94 12.71 23.72
C TYR A 127 -11.27 12.48 22.24
N PRO A 128 -10.55 13.08 21.28
CA PRO A 128 -9.41 13.96 21.48
C PRO A 128 -9.82 15.40 21.86
N PRO A 129 -8.99 16.12 22.64
CA PRO A 129 -9.16 17.55 22.85
C PRO A 129 -9.23 18.34 21.53
N LEU A 130 -9.88 19.51 21.59
CA LEU A 130 -9.88 20.48 20.49
C LEU A 130 -8.69 21.42 20.65
N LEU A 131 -7.59 21.08 19.98
CA LEU A 131 -6.44 21.98 19.81
C LEU A 131 -6.51 22.65 18.44
N ARG A 132 -6.80 23.95 18.42
CA ARG A 132 -6.90 24.76 17.21
C ARG A 132 -5.83 25.85 17.20
N VAL A 133 -5.24 26.07 16.04
CA VAL A 133 -4.39 27.22 15.75
C VAL A 133 -4.98 28.00 14.59
N THR A 134 -4.89 29.33 14.65
CA THR A 134 -5.25 30.20 13.52
C THR A 134 -3.98 30.75 12.92
N MET A 135 -3.85 30.67 11.59
CA MET A 135 -2.69 31.19 10.86
C MET A 135 -3.17 31.89 9.58
N GLN A 136 -2.82 33.16 9.41
CA GLN A 136 -3.31 33.98 8.29
C GLN A 136 -4.84 33.98 8.19
N GLY A 137 -5.53 34.01 9.34
CA GLY A 137 -7.00 33.93 9.42
C GLY A 137 -7.61 32.58 9.05
N THR A 138 -6.80 31.55 8.80
CA THR A 138 -7.28 30.20 8.47
C THR A 138 -7.20 29.29 9.70
N PRO A 139 -8.29 28.62 10.11
CA PRO A 139 -8.26 27.68 11.22
C PRO A 139 -7.65 26.32 10.83
N LEU A 140 -6.82 25.80 11.72
CA LEU A 140 -6.18 24.49 11.65
C LEU A 140 -6.38 23.77 12.98
N ARG A 141 -6.93 22.55 12.95
CA ARG A 141 -6.95 21.66 14.10
C ARG A 141 -5.73 20.74 14.06
N ILE A 142 -5.11 20.54 15.22
CA ILE A 142 -3.97 19.65 15.42
C ILE A 142 -4.41 18.44 16.24
N LEU A 143 -4.10 17.24 15.75
CA LEU A 143 -4.23 15.99 16.47
C LEU A 143 -2.83 15.46 16.81
N LEU A 144 -2.68 14.95 18.03
CA LEU A 144 -1.52 14.20 18.46
C LEU A 144 -1.88 12.72 18.43
N ASP A 145 -1.09 11.93 17.68
CA ASP A 145 -1.29 10.50 17.50
C ASP A 145 -0.21 9.71 18.26
N PHE A 146 -0.57 9.18 19.43
CA PHE A 146 0.35 8.49 20.34
C PHE A 146 0.50 7.00 19.98
N ASP A 147 1.20 6.70 18.88
CA ASP A 147 1.33 5.33 18.36
C ASP A 147 0.01 4.74 17.82
N ARG A 148 -0.57 5.40 16.81
CA ARG A 148 -1.75 4.95 16.04
C ARG A 148 -3.02 4.83 16.87
N TYR A 149 -3.31 5.87 17.63
CA TYR A 149 -4.56 6.06 18.35
C TYR A 149 -5.75 6.26 17.41
N TYR A 150 -5.56 6.74 16.19
CA TYR A 150 -6.63 6.87 15.20
C TYR A 150 -6.48 5.78 14.14
N ASP A 151 -7.52 4.95 14.01
CA ASP A 151 -7.64 4.06 12.86
C ASP A 151 -8.19 4.81 11.63
N ASP A 152 -8.35 4.10 10.52
CA ASP A 152 -8.80 4.69 9.27
C ASP A 152 -10.23 5.25 9.38
N ASP A 153 -11.12 4.60 10.14
CA ASP A 153 -12.50 5.04 10.33
C ASP A 153 -12.53 6.34 11.16
N ASP A 154 -11.76 6.41 12.24
CA ASP A 154 -11.60 7.63 13.03
C ASP A 154 -11.06 8.79 12.18
N ARG A 155 -10.07 8.53 11.33
CA ARG A 155 -9.48 9.55 10.43
C ARG A 155 -10.51 10.07 9.42
N VAL A 156 -11.32 9.18 8.83
CA VAL A 156 -12.39 9.56 7.88
C VAL A 156 -13.43 10.43 8.57
N GLU A 157 -13.92 10.03 9.73
CA GLU A 157 -14.93 10.81 10.46
C GLU A 157 -14.40 12.19 10.89
N LEU A 158 -13.15 12.26 11.38
CA LEU A 158 -12.52 13.53 11.75
C LEU A 158 -12.28 14.44 10.54
N ALA A 159 -12.00 13.87 9.36
CA ALA A 159 -11.89 14.62 8.12
C ALA A 159 -13.24 15.21 7.67
N GLU A 160 -14.34 14.45 7.79
CA GLU A 160 -15.69 14.93 7.50
C GLU A 160 -16.13 16.04 8.48
N GLU A 161 -15.81 15.90 9.77
CA GLU A 161 -16.01 16.97 10.76
C GLU A 161 -15.24 18.24 10.36
N ALA A 162 -13.97 18.09 9.98
CA ALA A 162 -13.12 19.21 9.53
C ALA A 162 -13.67 19.92 8.30
N LYS A 163 -14.21 19.14 7.34
CA LYS A 163 -14.88 19.66 6.15
C LYS A 163 -16.16 20.42 6.50
N ALA A 164 -16.98 19.88 7.40
CA ALA A 164 -18.25 20.49 7.80
C ALA A 164 -18.04 21.78 8.62
N GLU A 165 -17.01 21.82 9.46
CA GLU A 165 -16.67 22.97 10.31
C GLU A 165 -15.64 23.93 9.69
N ASP A 166 -15.27 23.72 8.43
CA ASP A 166 -14.40 24.59 7.61
C ASP A 166 -13.00 24.86 8.20
N TYR A 167 -12.34 23.82 8.73
CA TYR A 167 -10.94 23.88 9.17
C TYR A 167 -10.06 22.81 8.52
N SER A 168 -8.75 23.02 8.44
CA SER A 168 -7.81 21.96 8.04
C SER A 168 -7.47 21.08 9.25
N LEU A 169 -7.12 19.81 9.03
CA LEU A 169 -6.78 18.85 10.07
C LEU A 169 -5.38 18.28 9.84
N LEU A 170 -4.46 18.60 10.75
CA LEU A 170 -3.09 18.09 10.76
C LEU A 170 -2.92 17.10 11.90
N LEU A 171 -2.38 15.93 11.60
CA LEU A 171 -2.00 14.92 12.58
C LEU A 171 -0.49 14.95 12.76
N ILE A 172 -0.05 14.88 14.01
CA ILE A 172 1.35 14.84 14.41
C ILE A 172 1.60 13.52 15.13
N SER A 173 2.49 12.72 14.56
CA SER A 173 2.91 11.44 15.12
C SER A 173 3.76 11.67 16.37
N MET A 174 3.29 11.12 17.49
CA MET A 174 3.94 11.18 18.78
C MET A 174 4.38 9.79 19.22
N PRO A 175 5.46 9.67 20.03
CA PRO A 175 5.85 8.40 20.62
C PRO A 175 4.74 7.78 21.47
N LYS A 176 4.90 6.51 21.86
CA LYS A 176 3.99 5.86 22.82
C LYS A 176 3.94 6.69 24.10
N ILE A 177 2.75 6.88 24.65
CA ILE A 177 2.50 7.68 25.86
C ILE A 177 3.33 7.26 27.09
N GLU A 178 3.74 5.99 27.15
CA GLU A 178 4.55 5.43 28.23
C GLU A 178 6.04 5.88 28.17
N GLN A 179 6.49 6.40 27.04
CA GLN A 179 7.87 6.89 26.82
C GLN A 179 8.04 8.32 27.36
N ASP A 180 7.93 8.47 28.67
CA ASP A 180 7.96 9.76 29.37
C ASP A 180 9.13 10.70 29.03
N THR A 181 10.32 10.16 28.75
CA THR A 181 11.49 10.94 28.32
C THR A 181 11.28 11.70 27.01
N GLU A 182 10.28 11.31 26.23
CA GLU A 182 9.90 11.97 24.98
C GLU A 182 8.90 13.12 25.17
N PHE A 183 8.35 13.29 26.38
CA PHE A 183 7.33 14.31 26.66
C PHE A 183 7.81 15.39 27.63
N THR A 184 9.09 15.70 27.64
CA THR A 184 9.62 16.88 28.36
C THR A 184 9.30 18.16 27.59
N PRO A 185 9.28 19.35 28.24
CA PRO A 185 9.06 20.63 27.56
C PRO A 185 9.95 20.82 26.30
N ASP A 186 11.24 20.52 26.40
CA ASP A 186 12.20 20.66 25.30
C ASP A 186 11.91 19.71 24.13
N ARG A 187 11.45 18.49 24.42
CA ARG A 187 11.09 17.49 23.40
C ARG A 187 9.81 17.88 22.67
N LEU A 188 8.81 18.39 23.39
CA LEU A 188 7.58 18.91 22.79
C LEU A 188 7.88 20.10 21.86
N GLN A 189 8.81 20.97 22.25
CA GLN A 189 9.24 22.08 21.40
C GLN A 189 10.02 21.59 20.17
N SER A 190 10.84 20.55 20.31
CA SER A 190 11.55 19.93 19.19
C SER A 190 10.56 19.27 18.21
N ALA A 191 9.50 18.64 18.70
CA ALA A 191 8.47 18.02 17.86
C ALA A 191 7.72 19.03 16.97
N LEU A 192 7.63 20.30 17.37
CA LEU A 192 7.07 21.37 16.54
C LEU A 192 7.91 21.73 15.31
N GLN A 193 9.19 21.34 15.31
CA GLN A 193 10.14 21.64 14.23
C GLN A 193 10.35 20.44 13.30
N ASP A 194 9.86 19.27 13.69
CA ASP A 194 10.03 18.02 12.96
C ASP A 194 8.84 17.80 12.00
N ASN A 195 9.01 18.19 10.74
CA ASN A 195 7.97 18.06 9.73
C ASN A 195 7.70 16.61 9.33
N ASP A 196 8.66 15.71 9.51
CA ASP A 196 8.55 14.31 9.08
C ASP A 196 7.51 13.54 9.91
N ARG A 197 7.09 14.11 11.04
CA ARG A 197 6.02 13.57 11.91
C ARG A 197 4.62 14.01 11.52
N THR A 198 4.48 14.88 10.52
CA THR A 198 3.20 15.54 10.24
C THR A 198 2.50 14.94 9.03
N GLU A 199 1.19 14.77 9.14
CA GLU A 199 0.33 14.21 8.10
C GLU A 199 -0.95 15.05 7.97
N TRP A 200 -1.30 15.43 6.74
CA TRP A 200 -2.60 16.06 6.47
C TRP A 200 -3.69 15.00 6.45
N VAL A 201 -4.53 14.95 7.48
CA VAL A 201 -5.74 14.10 7.48
C VAL A 201 -6.82 14.76 6.62
N PHE A 202 -6.90 16.09 6.69
CA PHE A 202 -7.76 16.88 5.81
C PHE A 202 -7.10 18.24 5.52
N SER A 203 -7.09 18.63 4.25
CA SER A 203 -6.63 19.95 3.82
C SER A 203 -7.74 20.66 3.06
N ARG A 204 -8.18 21.81 3.57
CA ARG A 204 -9.15 22.66 2.87
C ARG A 204 -8.68 23.04 1.47
N LEU A 205 -7.37 23.28 1.31
CA LEU A 205 -6.79 23.61 0.02
C LEU A 205 -6.87 22.42 -0.95
N GLU A 206 -6.52 21.22 -0.49
CA GLU A 206 -6.65 20.01 -1.30
C GLU A 206 -8.11 19.79 -1.72
N GLU A 207 -9.04 19.89 -0.77
CA GLU A 207 -10.47 19.72 -1.03
C GLU A 207 -11.00 20.73 -2.05
N GLN A 208 -10.64 22.02 -1.92
CA GLN A 208 -11.01 23.05 -2.90
C GLN A 208 -10.50 22.71 -4.30
N TRP A 209 -9.28 22.16 -4.42
CA TRP A 209 -8.76 21.71 -5.70
C TRP A 209 -9.48 20.46 -6.20
N LYS A 210 -9.75 19.46 -5.34
CA LYS A 210 -10.57 18.30 -5.71
C LYS A 210 -11.91 18.72 -6.30
N GLN A 211 -12.60 19.69 -5.68
CA GLN A 211 -13.87 20.21 -6.21
C GLN A 211 -13.73 20.85 -7.60
N LYS A 212 -12.63 21.57 -7.88
CA LYS A 212 -12.37 22.11 -9.24
C LYS A 212 -12.21 21.01 -10.29
N TYR A 213 -11.51 19.93 -9.95
CA TYR A 213 -11.36 18.77 -10.83
C TYR A 213 -12.69 18.03 -11.02
N TYR A 214 -13.44 17.79 -9.94
CA TYR A 214 -14.76 17.15 -10.03
C TYR A 214 -15.77 17.96 -10.85
N ALA A 215 -15.73 19.29 -10.78
CA ALA A 215 -16.63 20.16 -11.55
C ALA A 215 -16.47 20.05 -13.08
N VAL A 216 -15.29 19.61 -13.56
CA VAL A 216 -15.01 19.44 -15.00
C VAL A 216 -14.94 17.98 -15.43
N ALA A 217 -14.99 17.05 -14.48
CA ALA A 217 -14.89 15.63 -14.75
C ALA A 217 -16.21 15.09 -15.32
N VAL A 218 -16.11 14.19 -16.29
CA VAL A 218 -17.27 13.54 -16.92
C VAL A 218 -17.13 12.03 -16.78
N SER A 219 -18.22 11.34 -16.47
CA SER A 219 -18.26 9.88 -16.54
C SER A 219 -18.39 9.45 -18.01
N PRO A 220 -17.36 8.86 -18.63
CA PRO A 220 -17.44 8.49 -20.04
C PRO A 220 -18.39 7.30 -20.22
N PRO A 221 -19.05 7.16 -21.39
CA PRO A 221 -19.96 6.04 -21.63
C PRO A 221 -19.25 4.69 -21.51
N GLU A 222 -19.92 3.71 -20.90
CA GLU A 222 -19.40 2.36 -20.77
C GLU A 222 -19.22 1.69 -22.15
N HIS A 223 -18.15 0.91 -22.30
CA HIS A 223 -17.89 0.08 -23.48
C HIS A 223 -17.03 -1.13 -23.12
N GLY A 224 -17.61 -2.33 -23.24
CA GLY A 224 -16.93 -3.57 -22.86
C GLY A 224 -16.70 -3.66 -21.35
N THR A 225 -15.45 -3.85 -20.93
CA THR A 225 -15.04 -3.92 -19.51
C THR A 225 -14.42 -2.60 -19.04
N GLY A 226 -14.96 -1.49 -19.52
CA GLY A 226 -14.33 -0.19 -19.46
C GLY A 226 -15.23 0.92 -19.97
N ASN A 227 -14.61 2.01 -20.42
CA ASN A 227 -15.31 3.18 -20.92
C ASN A 227 -14.71 3.65 -22.26
N LEU A 228 -15.50 4.39 -23.04
CA LEU A 228 -14.97 5.15 -24.18
C LEU A 228 -13.89 6.12 -23.68
N CYS A 229 -12.78 6.19 -24.42
CA CYS A 229 -11.59 6.91 -23.97
C CYS A 229 -11.33 8.15 -24.83
N PRO A 230 -11.43 9.38 -24.27
CA PRO A 230 -11.19 10.61 -25.04
C PRO A 230 -9.78 10.73 -25.63
N ILE A 231 -8.80 10.08 -25.01
CA ILE A 231 -7.40 10.05 -25.45
C ILE A 231 -7.07 8.78 -26.25
N SER A 232 -8.06 7.98 -26.62
CA SER A 232 -7.88 6.76 -27.41
C SER A 232 -6.83 5.78 -26.86
N PHE A 233 -6.77 5.58 -25.54
CA PHE A 233 -5.75 4.74 -24.88
C PHE A 233 -5.66 3.31 -25.46
N GLY A 234 -6.80 2.73 -25.81
CA GLY A 234 -6.90 1.42 -26.45
C GLY A 234 -8.05 1.39 -27.45
N LYS A 235 -8.22 0.26 -28.13
CA LYS A 235 -9.31 0.03 -29.07
C LYS A 235 -9.88 -1.37 -28.88
N TYR A 236 -11.19 -1.45 -28.69
CA TYR A 236 -11.90 -2.71 -28.48
C TYR A 236 -13.17 -2.74 -29.33
N LYS A 237 -13.33 -3.81 -30.12
CA LYS A 237 -14.46 -3.97 -31.05
C LYS A 237 -14.71 -2.73 -31.92
N GLY A 238 -13.63 -2.16 -32.45
CA GLY A 238 -13.67 -1.02 -33.37
C GLY A 238 -13.87 0.35 -32.73
N LYS A 239 -14.09 0.46 -31.41
CA LYS A 239 -14.20 1.74 -30.71
C LYS A 239 -12.99 1.99 -29.81
N TYR A 240 -12.58 3.24 -29.71
CA TYR A 240 -11.51 3.66 -28.80
C TYR A 240 -12.01 3.69 -27.35
N SER A 241 -11.35 2.93 -26.49
CA SER A 241 -11.79 2.66 -25.12
C SER A 241 -10.63 2.27 -24.22
N ALA A 242 -10.80 2.45 -22.91
CA ALA A 242 -9.88 1.99 -21.87
C ALA A 242 -10.62 1.06 -20.92
N ARG A 243 -9.98 -0.06 -20.51
CA ARG A 243 -10.57 -0.98 -19.51
C ARG A 243 -10.54 -0.32 -18.13
N TRP A 244 -11.35 -0.80 -17.20
CA TRP A 244 -11.35 -0.29 -15.82
C TRP A 244 -9.97 -0.34 -15.16
N ILE A 245 -9.18 -1.39 -15.42
CA ILE A 245 -7.81 -1.52 -14.91
C ILE A 245 -6.86 -0.47 -15.51
N ASP A 246 -7.08 -0.07 -16.76
CA ASP A 246 -6.27 0.97 -17.41
C ASP A 246 -6.65 2.35 -16.83
N CYS A 247 -7.94 2.60 -16.58
CA CYS A 247 -8.42 3.81 -15.91
C CYS A 247 -8.02 3.88 -14.43
N ALA A 248 -7.72 2.75 -13.78
CA ALA A 248 -7.31 2.70 -12.38
C ALA A 248 -5.92 3.29 -12.12
N HIS A 249 -5.12 3.45 -13.18
CA HIS A 249 -3.78 4.05 -13.12
C HIS A 249 -3.65 5.24 -14.09
N CYS A 250 -4.78 5.86 -14.42
CA CYS A 250 -4.84 6.95 -15.39
C CYS A 250 -4.87 8.29 -14.66
N HIS A 251 -3.92 9.17 -14.99
CA HIS A 251 -3.86 10.54 -14.45
C HIS A 251 -5.07 11.41 -14.83
N PHE A 252 -5.90 10.99 -15.78
CA PHE A 252 -7.16 11.68 -16.11
C PHE A 252 -8.35 11.20 -15.30
N ASN A 253 -8.24 10.09 -14.55
CA ASN A 253 -9.32 9.59 -13.71
C ASN A 253 -9.19 10.18 -12.30
N VAL A 254 -10.22 10.89 -11.85
CA VAL A 254 -10.25 11.50 -10.50
C VAL A 254 -11.15 10.72 -9.52
N ALA A 255 -11.80 9.65 -9.98
CA ALA A 255 -12.65 8.80 -9.15
C ALA A 255 -11.88 7.63 -8.51
N GLN A 256 -12.49 7.02 -7.50
CA GLN A 256 -12.06 5.74 -6.94
C GLN A 256 -12.34 4.60 -7.94
N PRO A 257 -11.33 3.85 -8.40
CA PRO A 257 -11.56 2.67 -9.24
C PRO A 257 -12.47 1.64 -8.54
N PRO A 258 -13.33 0.93 -9.28
CA PRO A 258 -13.38 0.84 -10.75
C PRO A 258 -14.14 2.00 -11.43
N CYS A 259 -14.67 2.97 -10.69
CA CYS A 259 -15.36 4.12 -11.27
C CYS A 259 -14.41 4.99 -12.09
N CYS A 260 -14.97 5.70 -13.07
CA CYS A 260 -14.23 6.64 -13.91
C CYS A 260 -14.94 8.00 -13.95
N LEU A 261 -14.23 9.03 -13.45
CA LEU A 261 -14.55 10.44 -13.68
C LEU A 261 -13.37 11.04 -14.42
N CYS A 262 -13.54 11.24 -15.73
CA CYS A 262 -12.46 11.61 -16.63
C CYS A 262 -12.39 13.12 -16.84
N VAL A 263 -11.23 13.72 -16.60
CA VAL A 263 -10.97 15.15 -16.85
C VAL A 263 -10.32 15.43 -18.22
N ALA A 264 -9.97 14.39 -18.99
CA ALA A 264 -9.35 14.54 -20.30
C ALA A 264 -10.22 15.34 -21.28
N GLY A 265 -11.55 15.20 -21.22
CA GLY A 265 -12.47 15.97 -22.05
C GLY A 265 -12.43 17.47 -21.80
N ALA A 266 -12.01 17.89 -20.61
CA ALA A 266 -11.78 19.30 -20.25
C ALA A 266 -10.33 19.75 -20.51
N GLY A 267 -9.48 18.86 -21.02
CA GLY A 267 -8.06 19.11 -21.25
C GLY A 267 -7.26 19.46 -20.00
N ILE A 268 -7.70 18.96 -18.84
CA ILE A 268 -6.98 19.12 -17.58
C ILE A 268 -6.09 17.90 -17.37
N GLN A 269 -4.78 18.14 -17.33
CA GLN A 269 -3.78 17.16 -16.91
C GLN A 269 -3.26 17.52 -15.52
N LYS A 270 -3.05 18.80 -15.23
CA LYS A 270 -2.47 19.30 -13.98
C LYS A 270 -3.10 20.63 -13.56
N LYS A 271 -2.80 21.09 -12.34
CA LYS A 271 -3.39 22.30 -11.74
C LYS A 271 -3.15 23.55 -12.58
N GLU A 272 -2.01 23.65 -13.26
CA GLU A 272 -1.70 24.80 -14.13
C GLU A 272 -2.64 24.89 -15.33
N ASP A 273 -3.21 23.77 -15.79
CA ASP A 273 -4.09 23.77 -16.96
C ASP A 273 -5.37 24.56 -16.71
N PHE A 274 -5.83 24.67 -15.46
CA PHE A 274 -6.98 25.53 -15.13
C PHE A 274 -6.78 27.01 -15.47
N LYS A 275 -5.53 27.46 -15.67
CA LYS A 275 -5.20 28.84 -16.07
C LYS A 275 -4.96 28.98 -17.57
N ARG A 276 -4.93 27.88 -18.32
CA ARG A 276 -4.66 27.85 -19.76
C ARG A 276 -5.93 27.97 -20.57
N ASP A 277 -5.80 28.50 -21.77
CA ASP A 277 -6.90 28.57 -22.72
C ASP A 277 -7.45 27.17 -23.04
N LEU A 278 -8.74 27.07 -23.33
CA LEU A 278 -9.38 25.80 -23.64
C LEU A 278 -8.84 25.17 -24.93
N GLN A 279 -8.57 25.98 -25.95
CA GLN A 279 -8.08 25.48 -27.24
C GLN A 279 -6.69 24.85 -27.10
N ASP A 280 -5.79 25.48 -26.36
CA ASP A 280 -4.44 24.97 -26.10
C ASP A 280 -4.48 23.64 -25.33
N ARG A 281 -5.34 23.55 -24.32
CA ARG A 281 -5.53 22.33 -23.54
C ARG A 281 -6.07 21.18 -24.39
N LEU A 282 -7.09 21.44 -25.20
CA LEU A 282 -7.67 20.43 -26.08
C LEU A 282 -6.72 20.02 -27.19
N PHE A 283 -5.84 20.92 -27.64
CA PHE A 283 -4.77 20.60 -28.57
C PHE A 283 -3.79 19.58 -27.97
N ASP A 284 -3.40 19.73 -26.70
CA ASP A 284 -2.53 18.75 -26.02
C ASP A 284 -3.21 17.38 -25.90
N ILE A 285 -4.51 17.35 -25.57
CA ILE A 285 -5.29 16.11 -25.54
C ILE A 285 -5.38 15.47 -26.92
N ASP A 286 -5.62 16.26 -27.97
CA ASP A 286 -5.67 15.78 -29.35
C ASP A 286 -4.33 15.19 -29.79
N LYS A 287 -3.22 15.80 -29.37
CA LYS A 287 -1.88 15.25 -29.61
C LYS A 287 -1.71 13.88 -28.96
N ILE A 288 -2.08 13.73 -27.68
CA ILE A 288 -2.05 12.43 -26.98
C ILE A 288 -2.92 11.40 -27.71
N ARG A 289 -4.14 11.80 -28.08
CA ARG A 289 -5.09 10.97 -28.82
C ARG A 289 -4.50 10.46 -30.13
N ARG A 290 -3.95 11.35 -30.97
CA ARG A 290 -3.32 10.99 -32.25
C ARG A 290 -2.15 10.03 -32.09
N THR A 291 -1.28 10.28 -31.10
CA THR A 291 -0.16 9.39 -30.79
C THR A 291 -0.66 7.99 -30.41
N ASN A 292 -1.67 7.89 -29.53
CA ASN A 292 -2.23 6.60 -29.15
C ASN A 292 -2.90 5.88 -30.34
N GLU A 293 -3.63 6.61 -31.19
CA GLU A 293 -4.28 6.05 -32.39
C GLU A 293 -3.27 5.51 -33.40
N GLU A 294 -2.15 6.20 -33.59
CA GLU A 294 -1.05 5.74 -34.44
C GLU A 294 -0.40 4.47 -33.90
N GLU A 295 -0.09 4.42 -32.60
CA GLU A 295 0.47 3.22 -31.95
C GLU A 295 -0.48 2.02 -32.05
N ILE A 296 -1.79 2.24 -31.87
CA ILE A 296 -2.81 1.20 -32.04
C ILE A 296 -2.83 0.72 -33.49
N ARG A 297 -2.82 1.62 -34.48
CA ARG A 297 -2.80 1.27 -35.91
C ARG A 297 -1.57 0.42 -36.25
N LEU A 298 -0.39 0.82 -35.77
CA LEU A 298 0.86 0.08 -35.97
C LEU A 298 0.83 -1.31 -35.29
N ARG A 299 0.19 -1.44 -34.13
CA ARG A 299 -0.03 -2.76 -33.48
C ARG A 299 -0.98 -3.62 -34.32
N GLU A 300 -2.12 -3.10 -34.76
CA GLU A 300 -3.09 -3.80 -35.61
C GLU A 300 -2.49 -4.21 -36.97
N GLU A 301 -1.62 -3.39 -37.56
CA GLU A 301 -0.88 -3.74 -38.78
C GLU A 301 0.12 -4.88 -38.54
N ARG A 302 0.88 -4.84 -37.43
CA ARG A 302 1.79 -5.92 -37.05
C ARG A 302 1.05 -7.23 -36.82
N GLU A 303 -0.07 -7.21 -36.11
CA GLU A 303 -0.93 -8.38 -35.88
C GLU A 303 -1.47 -8.93 -37.19
N ARG A 304 -2.04 -8.09 -38.07
CA ARG A 304 -2.48 -8.52 -39.41
C ARG A 304 -1.35 -9.06 -40.26
N SER A 305 -0.15 -8.47 -40.18
CA SER A 305 1.03 -8.96 -40.90
C SER A 305 1.45 -10.34 -40.39
N PHE A 306 1.37 -10.56 -39.07
CA PHE A 306 1.67 -11.83 -38.43
C PHE A 306 0.62 -12.89 -38.80
N GLU A 307 -0.67 -12.57 -38.75
CA GLU A 307 -1.75 -13.46 -39.19
C GLU A 307 -1.60 -13.83 -40.67
N ARG A 308 -1.30 -12.86 -41.54
CA ARG A 308 -1.03 -13.13 -42.97
C ARG A 308 0.18 -14.05 -43.15
N ARG A 309 1.20 -13.92 -42.32
CA ARG A 309 2.42 -14.74 -42.35
C ARG A 309 2.25 -16.10 -41.66
N SER A 310 1.33 -16.21 -40.71
CA SER A 310 0.99 -17.43 -39.99
C SER A 310 -0.08 -18.28 -40.68
N VAL A 311 -0.56 -17.86 -41.86
CA VAL A 311 -1.20 -18.78 -42.81
C VAL A 311 -0.12 -19.74 -43.31
N TYR A 312 0.21 -20.74 -42.48
CA TYR A 312 0.73 -21.99 -43.03
C TYR A 312 -0.27 -22.43 -44.11
N PRO A 313 0.19 -22.79 -45.33
CA PRO A 313 -0.71 -23.40 -46.28
C PRO A 313 -1.40 -24.55 -45.54
N ARG A 314 -2.74 -24.62 -45.63
CA ARG A 314 -3.47 -25.83 -45.23
C ARG A 314 -2.64 -27.00 -45.76
N PRO A 315 -2.32 -28.03 -44.94
CA PRO A 315 -1.67 -29.20 -45.49
C PRO A 315 -2.48 -29.61 -46.72
N THR A 316 -1.78 -29.72 -47.85
CA THR A 316 -2.31 -30.21 -49.12
C THR A 316 -3.28 -31.35 -48.84
N PRO A 317 -4.43 -31.45 -49.55
CA PRO A 317 -5.37 -32.56 -49.35
C PRO A 317 -4.53 -33.83 -49.37
N TYR A 318 -4.64 -34.61 -48.30
CA TYR A 318 -3.87 -35.84 -48.09
C TYR A 318 -3.69 -36.58 -49.42
N ALA A 319 -2.51 -36.45 -50.04
CA ALA A 319 -2.09 -37.44 -51.01
C ALA A 319 -2.06 -38.75 -50.23
N ALA A 320 -2.74 -39.78 -50.75
CA ALA A 320 -2.90 -41.07 -50.09
C ALA A 320 -1.59 -41.47 -49.42
N ARG A 321 -1.61 -41.57 -48.08
CA ARG A 321 -0.44 -42.02 -47.32
C ARG A 321 -0.04 -43.38 -47.88
N PRO A 322 1.24 -43.61 -48.22
CA PRO A 322 1.73 -44.96 -48.45
C PRO A 322 1.35 -45.80 -47.23
N VAL A 323 0.84 -47.01 -47.47
CA VAL A 323 0.52 -47.97 -46.41
C VAL A 323 1.76 -48.11 -45.54
N VAL A 324 1.68 -47.64 -44.30
CA VAL A 324 2.74 -47.82 -43.30
C VAL A 324 2.83 -49.34 -43.07
N PRO A 325 4.00 -49.98 -43.24
CA PRO A 325 4.12 -51.40 -42.96
C PRO A 325 3.69 -51.66 -41.50
N ALA A 326 2.96 -52.75 -41.29
CA ALA A 326 2.52 -53.14 -39.95
C ALA A 326 3.77 -53.24 -39.04
N GLY A 327 3.69 -52.62 -37.86
CA GLY A 327 4.74 -52.72 -36.85
C GLY A 327 4.97 -54.16 -36.41
N PRO A 328 6.09 -54.44 -35.72
CA PRO A 328 6.43 -55.81 -35.33
C PRO A 328 5.35 -56.44 -34.45
N THR A 329 5.05 -57.71 -34.68
CA THR A 329 4.07 -58.45 -33.89
C THR A 329 4.62 -58.71 -32.48
N GLN A 330 3.73 -58.96 -31.51
CA GLN A 330 4.17 -59.26 -30.14
C GLN A 330 5.13 -60.47 -30.09
N GLU A 331 4.91 -61.47 -30.95
CA GLU A 331 5.77 -62.66 -31.06
C GLU A 331 7.20 -62.29 -31.52
N GLU A 332 7.33 -61.35 -32.46
CA GLU A 332 8.63 -60.84 -32.91
C GLU A 332 9.34 -60.02 -31.82
N LEU A 333 8.58 -59.25 -31.04
CA LEU A 333 9.09 -58.49 -29.91
C LEU A 333 9.58 -59.39 -28.78
N ASP A 334 8.88 -60.50 -28.53
CA ASP A 334 9.22 -61.49 -27.50
C ASP A 334 10.45 -62.31 -27.94
N ALA A 335 10.52 -62.72 -29.21
CA ALA A 335 11.71 -63.37 -29.79
C ALA A 335 12.94 -62.45 -29.69
N GLU A 336 12.77 -61.15 -29.92
CA GLU A 336 13.87 -60.19 -29.74
C GLU A 336 14.29 -60.00 -28.30
N TYR A 337 13.34 -59.98 -27.37
CA TYR A 337 13.68 -59.94 -25.95
C TYR A 337 14.49 -61.19 -25.53
N ILE A 338 14.13 -62.37 -26.03
CA ILE A 338 14.88 -63.61 -25.78
C ILE A 338 16.30 -63.49 -26.34
N ARG A 339 16.47 -63.01 -27.58
CA ARG A 339 17.79 -62.79 -28.19
C ARG A 339 18.65 -61.85 -27.34
N ILE A 340 18.09 -60.71 -26.94
CA ILE A 340 18.79 -59.74 -26.11
C ILE A 340 19.20 -60.37 -24.78
N CYS A 341 18.32 -61.12 -24.12
CA CYS A 341 18.66 -61.80 -22.88
C CYS A 341 19.82 -62.81 -23.03
N GLN A 342 19.88 -63.51 -24.17
CA GLN A 342 20.93 -64.50 -24.44
C GLN A 342 22.29 -63.87 -24.76
N SER A 343 22.30 -62.72 -25.43
CA SER A 343 23.53 -62.04 -25.85
C SER A 343 23.87 -60.81 -25.01
N TYR A 344 23.23 -60.64 -23.85
CA TYR A 344 23.38 -59.43 -23.05
C TYR A 344 24.77 -59.37 -22.40
N ASP A 345 25.54 -58.34 -22.74
CA ASP A 345 26.80 -58.05 -22.07
C ASP A 345 26.62 -56.91 -21.06
N PRO A 346 26.59 -57.22 -19.75
CA PRO A 346 26.42 -56.20 -18.72
C PRO A 346 27.71 -55.39 -18.47
N THR A 347 28.84 -55.76 -19.06
CA THR A 347 30.14 -55.05 -18.93
C THR A 347 30.47 -54.17 -20.13
N SER A 348 29.73 -54.29 -21.23
CA SER A 348 29.90 -53.40 -22.38
C SER A 348 29.63 -51.94 -22.04
N ASP A 349 30.48 -51.05 -22.57
CA ASP A 349 30.33 -49.60 -22.47
C ASP A 349 29.37 -49.04 -23.53
N GLU A 350 28.99 -49.83 -24.53
CA GLU A 350 27.99 -49.47 -25.55
C GLU A 350 26.57 -49.87 -25.11
N TRP A 351 25.55 -49.13 -25.58
CA TRP A 351 24.17 -49.42 -25.22
C TRP A 351 23.67 -50.69 -25.90
N THR A 352 23.13 -51.61 -25.10
CA THR A 352 22.44 -52.78 -25.67
C THR A 352 21.07 -52.36 -26.21
N VAL A 353 20.93 -52.39 -27.54
CA VAL A 353 19.68 -52.10 -28.25
C VAL A 353 19.24 -53.28 -29.12
N ASP A 354 17.93 -53.45 -29.30
CA ASP A 354 17.40 -54.46 -30.24
C ASP A 354 17.26 -53.93 -31.68
N ARG A 355 16.83 -54.79 -32.61
CA ARG A 355 16.68 -54.43 -34.02
C ARG A 355 15.61 -53.35 -34.27
N TYR A 356 14.79 -53.06 -33.26
CA TYR A 356 13.78 -51.99 -33.25
C TYR A 356 14.25 -50.76 -32.49
N ASN A 357 15.55 -50.70 -32.16
CA ASN A 357 16.21 -49.61 -31.46
C ASN A 357 15.68 -49.38 -30.03
N ARG A 358 15.10 -50.40 -29.39
CA ARG A 358 14.70 -50.33 -27.98
C ARG A 358 15.89 -50.66 -27.10
N ARG A 359 16.14 -49.84 -26.08
CA ARG A 359 17.29 -49.98 -25.17
C ARG A 359 16.95 -50.92 -24.02
N TRP A 360 17.89 -51.81 -23.71
CA TRP A 360 17.76 -52.83 -22.68
C TRP A 360 18.83 -52.68 -21.60
N ILE A 361 18.42 -52.81 -20.34
CA ILE A 361 19.23 -52.48 -19.17
C ILE A 361 19.03 -53.54 -18.08
N MET A 362 20.11 -54.06 -17.51
CA MET A 362 20.04 -55.05 -16.44
C MET A 362 19.88 -54.38 -15.08
N CYS A 363 18.86 -54.81 -14.32
CA CYS A 363 18.67 -54.35 -12.97
C CYS A 363 19.67 -55.03 -12.01
N THR A 364 20.47 -54.24 -11.29
CA THR A 364 21.46 -54.75 -10.33
C THR A 364 20.84 -55.39 -9.09
N VAL A 365 19.57 -55.11 -8.78
CA VAL A 365 18.87 -55.64 -7.60
C VAL A 365 18.21 -56.99 -7.88
N CYS A 366 17.48 -57.11 -9.00
CA CYS A 366 16.74 -58.34 -9.32
C CYS A 366 17.38 -59.18 -10.43
N GLY A 367 18.45 -58.70 -11.06
CA GLY A 367 19.15 -59.38 -12.15
C GLY A 367 18.39 -59.44 -13.48
N ARG A 368 17.15 -58.92 -13.56
CA ARG A 368 16.35 -58.97 -14.79
C ARG A 368 16.75 -57.85 -15.75
N ILE A 369 16.77 -58.18 -17.03
CA ILE A 369 16.97 -57.22 -18.12
C ILE A 369 15.61 -56.60 -18.46
N LYS A 370 15.54 -55.28 -18.48
CA LYS A 370 14.30 -54.51 -18.71
C LYS A 370 14.54 -53.41 -19.72
N GLN A 371 13.45 -52.91 -20.32
CA GLN A 371 13.55 -51.74 -21.17
C GLN A 371 13.85 -50.50 -20.34
N ASP A 372 14.52 -49.53 -20.96
CA ASP A 372 14.87 -48.24 -20.35
C ASP A 372 13.66 -47.52 -19.74
N THR A 373 12.49 -47.57 -20.38
CA THR A 373 11.21 -47.05 -19.88
C THR A 373 10.75 -47.67 -18.55
N GLN A 374 11.27 -48.83 -18.18
CA GLN A 374 10.94 -49.56 -16.94
C GLN A 374 12.01 -49.35 -15.85
N MET A 375 13.01 -48.53 -16.10
CA MET A 375 14.12 -48.28 -15.19
C MET A 375 13.93 -46.97 -14.40
N SER A 376 14.34 -46.98 -13.13
CA SER A 376 14.25 -45.80 -12.25
C SER A 376 15.48 -44.90 -12.43
N TYR A 377 16.66 -45.50 -12.44
CA TYR A 377 17.92 -44.84 -12.76
C TYR A 377 18.91 -45.82 -13.38
N TYR A 378 19.67 -45.37 -14.36
CA TYR A 378 20.62 -46.16 -15.15
C TYR A 378 21.63 -45.25 -15.88
N GLY A 379 22.76 -45.80 -16.31
CA GLY A 379 23.79 -45.04 -17.05
C GLY A 379 24.76 -44.22 -16.19
N GLY A 380 24.98 -44.63 -14.93
CA GLY A 380 25.93 -44.01 -13.99
C GLY A 380 27.20 -44.82 -13.76
N LYS A 381 27.84 -44.67 -12.58
CA LYS A 381 29.10 -45.36 -12.18
C LYS A 381 29.12 -46.89 -12.34
N GLY A 382 27.97 -47.54 -12.54
CA GLY A 382 27.83 -48.98 -12.74
C GLY A 382 27.92 -49.46 -14.20
N GLY A 383 28.15 -48.56 -15.17
CA GLY A 383 28.24 -48.88 -16.60
C GLY A 383 26.97 -48.58 -17.39
N ALA A 384 27.10 -48.51 -18.72
CA ALA A 384 26.04 -48.04 -19.63
C ALA A 384 24.78 -48.93 -19.64
N ASN A 385 24.94 -50.18 -19.24
CA ASN A 385 23.96 -51.26 -19.33
C ASN A 385 23.49 -51.77 -17.96
N ARG A 386 23.70 -50.99 -16.89
CA ARG A 386 23.25 -51.35 -15.52
C ARG A 386 22.48 -50.22 -14.86
N GLY A 387 21.52 -50.59 -14.01
CA GLY A 387 20.73 -49.64 -13.23
C GLY A 387 19.80 -50.33 -12.24
N VAL A 388 18.86 -49.60 -11.66
CA VAL A 388 17.82 -50.16 -10.79
C VAL A 388 16.44 -49.93 -11.40
N CYS A 389 15.65 -51.00 -11.50
CA CYS A 389 14.31 -50.91 -12.08
C CYS A 389 13.31 -50.23 -11.14
N ALA A 390 12.24 -49.68 -11.72
CA ALA A 390 11.20 -48.97 -10.96
C ALA A 390 10.61 -49.83 -9.82
N ASP A 391 10.41 -51.13 -10.03
CA ASP A 391 9.85 -52.04 -9.03
C ASP A 391 10.80 -52.24 -7.83
N CYS A 392 12.09 -52.49 -8.11
CA CYS A 392 13.10 -52.68 -7.07
C CYS A 392 13.37 -51.40 -6.28
N SER A 393 13.34 -50.26 -6.96
CA SER A 393 13.48 -48.94 -6.35
C SER A 393 12.31 -48.63 -5.39
N ARG A 394 11.07 -48.96 -5.77
CA ARG A 394 9.88 -48.75 -4.92
C ARG A 394 9.81 -49.70 -3.72
N ASN A 395 10.33 -50.91 -3.86
CA ASN A 395 10.29 -51.93 -2.79
C ASN A 395 11.45 -51.83 -1.78
N GLY A 396 12.24 -50.74 -1.79
CA GLY A 396 13.26 -50.46 -0.78
C GLY A 396 14.45 -51.44 -0.76
N ARG A 397 14.72 -52.15 -1.86
CA ARG A 397 15.87 -53.05 -2.01
C ARG A 397 16.97 -52.44 -2.89
N SER A 398 17.21 -51.13 -2.75
CA SER A 398 18.23 -50.39 -3.52
C SER A 398 19.61 -50.52 -2.92
#